data_AF-A0A496B2K8-F1
#
_entry.id   AF-A0A496B2K8-F1
#
_cell.length_a   1.000
_cell.length_b   1.000
_cell.length_c   1.000
_cell.angle_alpha   90.00
_cell.angle_beta   90.00
_cell.angle_gamma   90.00
#
_symmetry.space_group_name_H-M   'P 1'
#
loop_
_entity.id
_entity.type
_entity.pdbx_description
1 polymer ?
#
loop_
_entity_poly.entity_id
_entity_poly.type
_entity_poly.pdbx_seq_one_letter_code
_entity_poly.pdbx_strand_id
1 'polypeptide(L)'
;MFIQIYHQPRAGVLLALIFLTVSAPLLGIAHETEWPGQKLAAIFPKAKKFVQRSAVLTSEKVATIEKELGSKLRAEDLKPIFYIPLDDKKKPMGLVLFSDIKGPRGVIEGAVGLDMKGKIVKVAIYEHKEADAIAGEKFLKQFIGMGIDDTFKVGEGVDAIKGHEAASSAVALIPKKTLVMSYALFLKRKPKPDVEKTPEPKTPEEEMPEVEEMPEVDDLKALMMLMIDDYFVVVDYFDDKVDKTRAVEAAKRLAKYAKGISNFEPPKNADQTEEYVYLQDKFSETLVKFAEALEREGISEETRKQWDAIVELVNQAHLRFSEAEIDLDTY
;
A
#
# COMPACT_ATOMS: atom_id res chain seq x y z
N MET A 1 32.96 67.24 -16.27
CA MET A 1 33.21 66.40 -17.47
C MET A 1 32.12 65.35 -17.51
N PHE A 2 31.14 65.51 -18.42
CA PHE A 2 30.07 64.54 -18.82
C PHE A 2 29.08 64.10 -17.70
N ILE A 3 27.74 63.99 -17.81
CA ILE A 3 26.68 63.95 -18.84
C ILE A 3 25.35 64.22 -18.10
N GLN A 4 24.34 64.83 -18.75
CA GLN A 4 22.97 64.28 -18.87
C GLN A 4 22.03 65.29 -19.53
N ILE A 5 21.64 64.97 -20.77
CA ILE A 5 20.58 65.62 -21.52
C ILE A 5 19.32 64.77 -21.34
N TYR A 6 18.25 65.40 -20.87
CA TYR A 6 16.89 64.88 -20.86
C TYR A 6 16.18 65.37 -22.13
N HIS A 7 15.53 64.47 -22.87
CA HIS A 7 14.30 64.80 -23.61
C HIS A 7 13.49 63.52 -23.92
N GLN A 8 12.31 63.44 -23.32
CA GLN A 8 11.12 62.77 -23.87
C GLN A 8 10.56 63.61 -25.06
N PRO A 9 9.64 63.14 -25.97
CA PRO A 9 8.46 62.32 -25.66
C PRO A 9 7.84 61.39 -26.76
N ARG A 10 6.86 60.57 -26.32
CA ARG A 10 5.61 60.08 -26.96
C ARG A 10 5.53 59.81 -28.48
N ALA A 11 5.30 58.55 -28.82
CA ALA A 11 4.41 58.02 -29.87
C ALA A 11 4.10 56.55 -29.48
N GLY A 12 2.91 55.98 -29.51
CA GLY A 12 1.76 56.19 -30.37
C GLY A 12 1.63 55.00 -31.34
N VAL A 13 0.56 54.21 -31.15
CA VAL A 13 -0.16 53.44 -32.19
C VAL A 13 0.20 51.94 -32.41
N LEU A 14 -0.88 51.13 -32.53
CA LEU A 14 -1.05 49.85 -33.28
C LEU A 14 -0.51 48.54 -32.68
N LEU A 15 -1.40 47.68 -32.17
CA LEU A 15 -1.87 46.48 -32.92
C LEU A 15 -3.00 45.76 -32.14
N ALA A 16 -4.20 45.79 -32.69
CA ALA A 16 -5.22 44.79 -32.46
C ALA A 16 -5.13 43.80 -33.62
N LEU A 17 -4.99 42.48 -33.35
CA LEU A 17 -5.33 41.39 -34.28
C LEU A 17 -5.22 40.03 -33.54
N ILE A 18 -6.38 39.39 -33.39
CA ILE A 18 -6.62 37.93 -33.49
C ILE A 18 -5.86 37.04 -32.51
N PHE A 19 -6.51 36.73 -31.39
CA PHE A 19 -6.45 35.41 -30.77
C PHE A 19 -7.87 35.01 -30.33
N LEU A 20 -8.68 34.62 -31.31
CA LEU A 20 -9.91 33.86 -31.07
C LEU A 20 -9.60 32.39 -31.34
N THR A 21 -8.74 31.80 -30.49
CA THR A 21 -8.60 30.35 -30.43
C THR A 21 -9.77 29.80 -29.64
N VAL A 22 -10.70 29.18 -30.37
CA VAL A 22 -11.78 28.35 -29.83
C VAL A 22 -11.16 27.27 -28.95
N SER A 23 -11.20 27.49 -27.63
CA SER A 23 -10.96 26.44 -26.66
C SER A 23 -12.16 25.50 -26.69
N ALA A 24 -12.12 24.47 -27.54
CA ALA A 24 -12.97 23.33 -27.36
C ALA A 24 -12.54 22.64 -26.06
N PRO A 25 -13.41 22.52 -25.03
CA PRO A 25 -13.08 21.67 -23.90
C PRO A 25 -13.04 20.24 -24.43
N LEU A 26 -11.84 19.66 -24.46
CA LEU A 26 -11.69 18.21 -24.47
C LEU A 26 -12.35 17.71 -23.19
N LEU A 27 -13.59 17.21 -23.32
CA LEU A 27 -14.23 16.35 -22.33
C LEU A 27 -13.45 15.03 -22.31
N GLY A 28 -12.26 15.06 -21.74
CA GLY A 28 -11.60 13.87 -21.23
C GLY A 28 -12.37 13.42 -20.00
N ILE A 29 -12.87 12.18 -20.04
CA ILE A 29 -13.39 11.51 -18.86
C ILE A 29 -12.19 11.23 -17.94
N ALA A 30 -11.83 12.22 -17.13
CA ALA A 30 -10.95 12.06 -15.99
C ALA A 30 -11.81 11.59 -14.82
N HIS A 31 -11.94 10.27 -14.65
CA HIS A 31 -12.46 9.74 -13.39
C HIS A 31 -11.42 10.03 -12.29
N GLU A 32 -11.85 10.82 -11.31
CA GLU A 32 -11.31 11.01 -9.96
C GLU A 32 -9.78 11.17 -9.81
N THR A 33 -9.30 12.40 -10.00
CA THR A 33 -8.05 12.90 -9.39
C THR A 33 -8.32 13.87 -8.24
N GLU A 34 -9.55 13.86 -7.70
CA GLU A 34 -9.94 14.68 -6.55
C GLU A 34 -9.88 13.84 -5.27
N TRP A 35 -9.18 14.36 -4.28
CA TRP A 35 -9.07 13.77 -2.95
C TRP A 35 -10.46 13.45 -2.35
N PRO A 36 -10.79 12.18 -2.03
CA PRO A 36 -12.15 11.79 -1.63
C PRO A 36 -12.44 12.04 -0.14
N GLY A 37 -12.00 13.19 0.40
CA GLY A 37 -11.98 13.48 1.83
C GLY A 37 -13.33 13.33 2.54
N GLN A 38 -14.44 13.75 1.91
CA GLN A 38 -15.79 13.59 2.47
C GLN A 38 -16.22 12.12 2.53
N LYS A 39 -15.97 11.36 1.45
CA LYS A 39 -16.26 9.91 1.37
C LYS A 39 -15.48 9.15 2.44
N LEU A 40 -14.20 9.49 2.62
CA LEU A 40 -13.31 8.91 3.64
C LEU A 40 -13.77 9.21 5.08
N ALA A 41 -14.11 10.48 5.36
CA ALA A 41 -14.61 10.88 6.68
C ALA A 41 -15.93 10.19 7.06
N ALA A 42 -16.78 9.84 6.09
CA ALA A 42 -18.00 9.08 6.35
C ALA A 42 -17.74 7.63 6.79
N ILE A 43 -16.63 7.04 6.37
CA ILE A 43 -16.21 5.68 6.73
C ILE A 43 -15.50 5.67 8.08
N PHE A 44 -14.54 6.59 8.27
CA PHE A 44 -13.76 6.75 9.50
C PHE A 44 -13.94 8.15 10.10
N PRO A 45 -15.08 8.44 10.76
CA PRO A 45 -15.38 9.78 11.27
C PRO A 45 -14.46 10.23 12.42
N LYS A 46 -13.71 9.30 13.02
CA LYS A 46 -12.74 9.58 14.08
C LYS A 46 -11.33 9.85 13.54
N ALA A 47 -11.07 9.61 12.25
CA ALA A 47 -9.76 9.86 11.66
C ALA A 47 -9.46 11.36 11.60
N LYS A 48 -8.20 11.72 11.86
CA LYS A 48 -7.69 13.09 11.77
C LYS A 48 -6.94 13.35 10.48
N LYS A 49 -6.31 12.32 9.94
CA LYS A 49 -5.58 12.34 8.68
C LYS A 49 -5.85 11.04 7.93
N PHE A 50 -5.74 11.11 6.61
CA PHE A 50 -5.66 9.92 5.78
C PHE A 50 -4.33 9.97 5.04
N VAL A 51 -3.69 8.81 4.90
CA VAL A 51 -2.48 8.64 4.11
C VAL A 51 -2.80 7.74 2.93
N GLN A 52 -2.38 8.14 1.74
CA GLN A 52 -2.61 7.38 0.52
C GLN A 52 -1.44 6.42 0.29
N ARG A 53 -1.76 5.17 -0.05
CA ARG A 53 -0.78 4.14 -0.43
C ARG A 53 -1.18 3.53 -1.76
N SER A 54 -0.35 3.66 -2.78
CA SER A 54 -0.50 2.92 -4.03
C SER A 54 0.26 1.61 -3.95
N ALA A 55 -0.35 0.51 -4.37
CA ALA A 55 0.36 -0.76 -4.52
C ALA A 55 0.39 -1.18 -5.99
N VAL A 56 1.46 -1.88 -6.39
CA VAL A 56 1.54 -2.55 -7.68
C VAL A 56 1.32 -4.04 -7.46
N LEU A 57 0.31 -4.61 -8.12
CA LEU A 57 0.08 -6.05 -8.06
C LEU A 57 1.03 -6.78 -9.02
N THR A 58 1.81 -7.71 -8.48
CA THR A 58 2.59 -8.66 -9.29
C THR A 58 1.64 -9.64 -9.98
N SER A 59 2.08 -10.24 -11.10
CA SER A 59 1.28 -11.24 -11.83
C SER A 59 0.80 -12.41 -10.95
N GLU A 60 1.60 -12.82 -9.98
CA GLU A 60 1.25 -13.85 -9.01
C GLU A 60 0.13 -13.41 -8.05
N LYS A 61 0.23 -12.18 -7.51
CA LYS A 61 -0.82 -11.59 -6.67
C LYS A 61 -2.12 -11.43 -7.45
N VAL A 62 -2.05 -10.97 -8.71
CA VAL A 62 -3.20 -10.90 -9.61
C VAL A 62 -3.84 -12.28 -9.76
N ALA A 63 -3.08 -13.30 -10.12
CA ALA A 63 -3.61 -14.65 -10.32
C ALA A 63 -4.30 -15.19 -9.05
N THR A 64 -3.73 -14.93 -7.88
CA THR A 64 -4.31 -15.33 -6.58
C THR A 64 -5.62 -14.60 -6.30
N ILE A 65 -5.64 -13.28 -6.50
CA ILE A 65 -6.84 -12.46 -6.31
C ILE A 65 -7.95 -12.90 -7.27
N GLU A 66 -7.65 -13.06 -8.56
CA GLU A 66 -8.63 -13.48 -9.57
C GLU A 66 -9.21 -14.86 -9.28
N LYS A 67 -8.38 -15.80 -8.81
CA LYS A 67 -8.81 -17.14 -8.39
C LYS A 67 -9.80 -17.07 -7.23
N GLU A 68 -9.53 -16.25 -6.22
CA GLU A 68 -10.40 -16.08 -5.04
C GLU A 68 -11.70 -15.36 -5.38
N LEU A 69 -11.65 -14.39 -6.30
CA LEU A 69 -12.84 -13.68 -6.78
C LEU A 69 -13.66 -14.49 -7.78
N GLY A 70 -13.05 -15.42 -8.51
CA GLY A 70 -13.68 -16.15 -9.61
C GLY A 70 -13.90 -15.27 -10.85
N SER A 71 -13.19 -14.15 -10.97
CA SER A 71 -13.29 -13.21 -12.08
C SER A 71 -11.99 -12.43 -12.26
N LYS A 72 -11.79 -11.87 -13.46
CA LYS A 72 -10.61 -11.06 -13.75
C LYS A 72 -10.69 -9.68 -13.11
N LEU A 73 -9.55 -9.16 -12.68
CA LEU A 73 -9.41 -7.78 -12.25
C LEU A 73 -9.53 -6.84 -13.45
N ARG A 74 -10.11 -5.66 -13.23
CA ARG A 74 -10.13 -4.59 -14.25
C ARG A 74 -8.76 -3.91 -14.30
N ALA A 75 -8.45 -3.17 -15.36
CA ALA A 75 -7.13 -2.54 -15.52
C ALA A 75 -6.83 -1.53 -14.39
N GLU A 76 -7.85 -0.81 -13.96
CA GLU A 76 -7.88 0.11 -12.82
C GLU A 76 -7.61 -0.58 -11.48
N ASP A 77 -7.97 -1.87 -11.34
CA ASP A 77 -7.75 -2.64 -10.11
C ASP A 77 -6.30 -3.12 -9.96
N LEU A 78 -5.49 -3.03 -11.01
CA LEU A 78 -4.09 -3.46 -11.00
C LEU A 78 -3.18 -2.49 -10.23
N LYS A 79 -3.66 -1.26 -10.02
CA LYS A 79 -2.95 -0.19 -9.30
C LYS A 79 -3.85 0.36 -8.18
N PRO A 80 -4.22 -0.48 -7.20
CA PRO A 80 -5.13 -0.04 -6.15
C PRO A 80 -4.51 1.08 -5.31
N ILE A 81 -5.37 2.03 -4.94
CA ILE A 81 -5.04 3.11 -4.02
C ILE A 81 -5.78 2.84 -2.71
N PHE A 82 -5.01 2.64 -1.65
CA PHE A 82 -5.50 2.45 -0.30
C PHE A 82 -5.39 3.76 0.47
N TYR A 83 -6.37 4.01 1.34
CA TYR A 83 -6.35 5.15 2.25
C TYR A 83 -6.29 4.65 3.69
N ILE A 84 -5.24 5.03 4.40
CA ILE A 84 -4.99 4.63 5.78
C ILE A 84 -5.48 5.76 6.70
N PRO A 85 -6.62 5.61 7.40
CA PRO A 85 -7.04 6.54 8.44
C PRO A 85 -6.07 6.53 9.62
N LEU A 86 -5.66 7.71 10.07
CA LEU A 86 -4.85 7.91 11.28
C LEU A 86 -5.67 8.62 12.36
N ASP A 87 -5.51 8.18 13.61
CA ASP A 87 -6.09 8.84 14.78
C ASP A 87 -5.33 10.12 15.18
N ASP A 88 -5.71 10.71 16.32
CA ASP A 88 -5.08 11.91 16.89
C ASP A 88 -3.62 11.68 17.32
N LYS A 89 -3.23 10.43 17.56
CA LYS A 89 -1.87 10.00 17.92
C LYS A 89 -1.09 9.49 16.71
N LYS A 90 -1.59 9.73 15.49
CA LYS A 90 -1.01 9.24 14.23
C LYS A 90 -0.97 7.70 14.11
N LYS A 91 -1.78 6.98 14.87
CA LYS A 91 -1.86 5.51 14.77
C LYS A 91 -2.84 5.10 13.67
N PRO A 92 -2.51 4.08 12.87
CA PRO A 92 -3.42 3.56 11.87
C PRO A 92 -4.66 2.94 12.53
N MET A 93 -5.83 3.27 11.99
CA MET A 93 -7.13 2.78 12.48
C MET A 93 -7.69 1.66 11.61
N GLY A 94 -7.13 1.47 10.41
CA GLY A 94 -7.65 0.57 9.40
C GLY A 94 -7.16 0.93 8.01
N LEU A 95 -7.97 0.56 7.00
CA LEU A 95 -7.68 0.78 5.59
C LEU A 95 -8.99 0.94 4.81
N VAL A 96 -9.00 1.83 3.82
CA VAL A 96 -10.13 2.02 2.90
C VAL A 96 -9.68 1.75 1.48
N LEU A 97 -10.48 1.01 0.73
CA LEU A 97 -10.34 0.86 -0.71
C LEU A 97 -11.62 1.31 -1.41
N PHE A 98 -11.47 2.13 -2.45
CA PHE A 98 -12.54 2.42 -3.40
C PHE A 98 -12.47 1.36 -4.50
N SER A 99 -13.62 0.78 -4.84
CA SER A 99 -13.69 -0.30 -5.81
C SER A 99 -14.97 -0.21 -6.61
N ASP A 100 -14.80 -0.53 -7.88
CA ASP A 100 -15.88 -0.64 -8.84
C ASP A 100 -16.22 -2.11 -9.09
N ILE A 101 -17.50 -2.36 -9.34
CA ILE A 101 -17.99 -3.65 -9.82
C ILE A 101 -19.04 -3.46 -10.90
N LYS A 102 -19.12 -4.41 -11.83
CA LYS A 102 -20.18 -4.42 -12.85
C LYS A 102 -21.46 -5.02 -12.26
N GLY A 103 -22.50 -4.21 -12.16
CA GLY A 103 -23.87 -4.61 -11.88
C GLY A 103 -24.70 -4.86 -13.16
N PRO A 104 -25.95 -5.35 -13.02
CA PRO A 104 -26.89 -5.55 -14.13
C PRO A 104 -27.15 -4.33 -15.02
N ARG A 105 -27.14 -3.12 -14.47
CA ARG A 105 -27.53 -1.86 -15.12
C ARG A 105 -26.35 -0.89 -15.31
N GLY A 106 -25.16 -1.25 -14.87
CA GLY A 106 -23.98 -0.41 -15.02
C GLY A 106 -22.90 -0.71 -13.99
N VAL A 107 -21.90 0.17 -13.94
CA VAL A 107 -20.89 0.15 -12.88
C VAL A 107 -21.55 0.59 -11.57
N ILE A 108 -21.16 -0.06 -10.49
CA ILE A 108 -21.48 0.29 -9.12
C ILE A 108 -20.15 0.69 -8.48
N GLU A 109 -20.05 1.94 -8.06
CA GLU A 109 -18.88 2.50 -7.38
C GLU A 109 -19.13 2.51 -5.88
N GLY A 110 -18.17 2.03 -5.11
CA GLY A 110 -18.27 1.98 -3.66
C GLY A 110 -16.93 2.04 -2.97
N ALA A 111 -16.97 2.07 -1.64
CA ALA A 111 -15.80 1.94 -0.81
C ALA A 111 -16.08 1.06 0.40
N VAL A 112 -15.01 0.42 0.87
CA VAL A 112 -15.04 -0.46 2.03
C VAL A 112 -13.92 -0.08 2.97
N GLY A 113 -14.28 0.14 4.22
CA GLY A 113 -13.34 0.32 5.31
C GLY A 113 -13.14 -1.00 6.06
N LEU A 114 -11.88 -1.34 6.34
CA LEU A 114 -11.45 -2.45 7.17
C LEU A 114 -10.80 -1.90 8.44
N ASP A 115 -11.00 -2.54 9.60
CA ASP A 115 -10.20 -2.28 10.80
C ASP A 115 -8.81 -2.93 10.72
N MET A 116 -7.98 -2.67 11.74
CA MET A 116 -6.64 -3.27 11.88
C MET A 116 -6.63 -4.80 12.01
N LYS A 117 -7.79 -5.44 12.18
CA LYS A 117 -7.95 -6.91 12.24
C LYS A 117 -8.45 -7.49 10.92
N GLY A 118 -8.59 -6.67 9.87
CA GLY A 118 -9.12 -7.09 8.58
C GLY A 118 -10.63 -7.37 8.62
N LYS A 119 -11.37 -6.76 9.55
CA LYS A 119 -12.84 -6.84 9.61
C LYS A 119 -13.47 -5.60 9.02
N ILE A 120 -14.56 -5.78 8.28
CA ILE A 120 -15.27 -4.68 7.63
C ILE A 120 -15.93 -3.79 8.70
N VAL A 121 -15.61 -2.49 8.69
CA VAL A 121 -16.25 -1.51 9.57
C VAL A 121 -17.38 -0.77 8.86
N LYS A 122 -17.30 -0.63 7.54
CA LYS A 122 -18.29 0.09 6.74
C LYS A 122 -18.19 -0.30 5.27
N VAL A 123 -19.35 -0.42 4.62
CA VAL A 123 -19.50 -0.45 3.17
C VAL A 123 -20.34 0.76 2.77
N ALA A 124 -19.94 1.45 1.72
CA ALA A 124 -20.66 2.58 1.14
C ALA A 124 -20.74 2.42 -0.38
N ILE A 125 -21.89 2.75 -0.96
CA ILE A 125 -22.12 2.79 -2.40
C ILE A 125 -22.39 4.25 -2.77
N TYR A 126 -21.69 4.77 -3.78
CA TYR A 126 -21.74 6.19 -4.15
C TYR A 126 -22.45 6.41 -5.47
N GLU A 127 -22.06 5.66 -6.52
CA GLU A 127 -22.64 5.79 -7.86
C GLU A 127 -23.16 4.44 -8.34
N HIS A 128 -24.41 4.40 -8.81
CA HIS A 128 -24.98 3.21 -9.43
C HIS A 128 -26.21 3.55 -10.28
N LYS A 129 -26.63 2.59 -11.12
CA LYS A 129 -27.90 2.62 -11.87
C LYS A 129 -28.88 1.52 -11.45
N GLU A 130 -28.54 0.81 -10.38
CA GLU A 130 -29.38 -0.22 -9.75
C GLU A 130 -30.50 0.40 -8.88
N ALA A 131 -31.32 -0.45 -8.26
CA ALA A 131 -32.32 0.00 -7.29
C ALA A 131 -31.67 0.53 -6.00
N ASP A 132 -32.11 1.70 -5.52
CA ASP A 132 -31.55 2.38 -4.34
C ASP A 132 -31.42 1.52 -3.09
N ALA A 133 -32.28 0.50 -2.95
CA ALA A 133 -32.22 -0.46 -1.85
C ALA A 133 -30.86 -1.19 -1.73
N ILE A 134 -30.10 -1.34 -2.83
CA ILE A 134 -28.77 -1.96 -2.82
C ILE A 134 -27.69 -1.06 -2.19
N ALA A 135 -27.92 0.26 -2.13
CA ALA A 135 -27.12 1.22 -1.38
C ALA A 135 -27.70 1.50 0.02
N GLY A 136 -28.85 0.89 0.34
CA GLY A 136 -29.55 1.11 1.59
C GLY A 136 -28.79 0.56 2.80
N GLU A 137 -28.80 1.34 3.89
CA GLU A 137 -28.10 1.00 5.13
C GLU A 137 -28.48 -0.39 5.67
N LYS A 138 -29.76 -0.77 5.54
CA LYS A 138 -30.25 -2.09 5.97
C LYS A 138 -29.50 -3.24 5.26
N PHE A 139 -29.29 -3.12 3.96
CA PHE A 139 -28.59 -4.13 3.17
C PHE A 139 -27.08 -4.12 3.45
N LEU A 140 -26.47 -2.93 3.45
CA LEU A 140 -25.02 -2.79 3.61
C LEU A 140 -24.52 -3.14 5.02
N LYS A 141 -25.36 -3.02 6.06
CA LYS A 141 -25.00 -3.41 7.43
C LYS A 141 -24.68 -4.90 7.60
N GLN A 142 -25.17 -5.75 6.70
CA GLN A 142 -24.89 -7.18 6.72
C GLN A 142 -23.39 -7.50 6.60
N PHE A 143 -22.63 -6.62 5.96
CA PHE A 143 -21.20 -6.81 5.75
C PHE A 143 -20.34 -6.42 6.95
N ILE A 144 -20.87 -5.67 7.92
CA ILE A 144 -20.09 -5.16 9.05
C ILE A 144 -19.65 -6.33 9.95
N GLY A 145 -18.37 -6.39 10.26
CA GLY A 145 -17.75 -7.44 11.07
C GLY A 145 -17.32 -8.68 10.27
N MET A 146 -17.73 -8.80 9.00
CA MET A 146 -17.23 -9.87 8.13
C MET A 146 -15.74 -9.68 7.84
N GLY A 147 -15.03 -10.80 7.66
CA GLY A 147 -13.64 -10.88 7.26
C GLY A 147 -13.45 -11.86 6.10
N ILE A 148 -12.19 -12.21 5.82
CA ILE A 148 -11.81 -12.93 4.60
C ILE A 148 -12.39 -14.34 4.46
N ASP A 149 -12.70 -14.99 5.58
CA ASP A 149 -13.22 -16.37 5.61
C ASP A 149 -14.75 -16.44 5.58
N ASP A 150 -15.43 -15.30 5.69
CA ASP A 150 -16.89 -15.23 5.67
C ASP A 150 -17.44 -15.37 4.24
N THR A 151 -18.63 -15.96 4.10
CA THR A 151 -19.26 -16.15 2.79
C THR A 151 -19.98 -14.88 2.32
N PHE A 152 -19.59 -14.36 1.16
CA PHE A 152 -20.24 -13.21 0.52
C PHE A 152 -21.29 -13.63 -0.51
N LYS A 153 -21.63 -14.92 -0.58
CA LYS A 153 -22.61 -15.42 -1.54
C LYS A 153 -24.02 -15.05 -1.10
N VAL A 154 -24.74 -14.35 -1.98
CA VAL A 154 -26.12 -13.96 -1.74
C VAL A 154 -27.01 -15.20 -1.69
N GLY A 155 -27.90 -15.25 -0.69
CA GLY A 155 -28.75 -16.40 -0.36
C GLY A 155 -28.08 -17.45 0.53
N GLU A 156 -26.80 -17.28 0.87
CA GLU A 156 -26.10 -18.11 1.86
C GLU A 156 -25.60 -17.27 3.03
N GLY A 157 -24.67 -16.34 2.77
CA GLY A 157 -24.09 -15.47 3.80
C GLY A 157 -24.65 -14.06 3.83
N VAL A 158 -25.38 -13.66 2.79
CA VAL A 158 -25.91 -12.31 2.62
C VAL A 158 -27.33 -12.40 2.09
N ASP A 159 -28.29 -11.75 2.75
CA ASP A 159 -29.66 -11.69 2.28
C ASP A 159 -29.77 -10.77 1.06
N ALA A 160 -30.46 -11.24 0.03
CA ALA A 160 -30.71 -10.45 -1.17
C ALA A 160 -31.76 -9.35 -0.90
N ILE A 161 -31.66 -8.25 -1.65
CA ILE A 161 -32.82 -7.40 -1.88
C ILE A 161 -33.76 -8.13 -2.86
N LYS A 162 -35.00 -8.36 -2.43
CA LYS A 162 -36.04 -9.06 -3.20
C LYS A 162 -36.22 -8.43 -4.59
N GLY A 163 -36.10 -9.24 -5.64
CA GLY A 163 -36.22 -8.81 -7.05
C GLY A 163 -34.96 -8.12 -7.60
N HIS A 164 -33.89 -8.03 -6.80
CA HIS A 164 -32.62 -7.41 -7.14
C HIS A 164 -31.44 -8.30 -6.74
N GLU A 165 -31.59 -9.61 -6.88
CA GLU A 165 -30.62 -10.63 -6.45
C GLU A 165 -29.28 -10.47 -7.18
N ALA A 166 -29.31 -10.20 -8.50
CA ALA A 166 -28.10 -10.01 -9.29
C ALA A 166 -27.33 -8.74 -8.90
N ALA A 167 -28.04 -7.63 -8.63
CA ALA A 167 -27.43 -6.40 -8.14
C ALA A 167 -26.89 -6.57 -6.70
N SER A 168 -27.62 -7.30 -5.85
CA SER A 168 -27.17 -7.66 -4.50
C SER A 168 -25.87 -8.47 -4.55
N SER A 169 -25.77 -9.40 -5.50
CA SER A 169 -24.59 -10.24 -5.71
C SER A 169 -23.40 -9.43 -6.18
N ALA A 170 -23.62 -8.47 -7.09
CA ALA A 170 -22.58 -7.53 -7.52
C ALA A 170 -22.07 -6.69 -6.34
N VAL A 171 -22.96 -6.11 -5.53
CA VAL A 171 -22.55 -5.33 -4.36
C VAL A 171 -21.78 -6.18 -3.34
N ALA A 172 -22.16 -7.43 -3.11
CA ALA A 172 -21.44 -8.33 -2.20
C ALA A 172 -20.00 -8.63 -2.65
N LEU A 173 -19.68 -8.48 -3.94
CA LEU A 173 -18.31 -8.61 -4.45
C LEU A 173 -17.41 -7.43 -4.08
N ILE A 174 -17.94 -6.23 -3.85
CA ILE A 174 -17.14 -5.05 -3.47
C ILE A 174 -16.36 -5.30 -2.15
N PRO A 175 -16.99 -5.69 -1.03
CA PRO A 175 -16.27 -6.03 0.20
C PRO A 175 -15.41 -7.29 0.07
N LYS A 176 -15.85 -8.31 -0.66
CA LYS A 176 -15.03 -9.50 -0.93
C LYS A 176 -13.74 -9.13 -1.65
N LYS A 177 -13.82 -8.34 -2.70
CA LYS A 177 -12.68 -7.83 -3.48
C LYS A 177 -11.75 -7.01 -2.61
N THR A 178 -12.29 -6.10 -1.79
CA THR A 178 -11.47 -5.31 -0.87
C THR A 178 -10.69 -6.18 0.10
N LEU A 179 -11.32 -7.18 0.71
CA LEU A 179 -10.65 -8.11 1.62
C LEU A 179 -9.57 -8.91 0.89
N VAL A 180 -9.89 -9.55 -0.23
CA VAL A 180 -8.93 -10.37 -0.99
C VAL A 180 -7.71 -9.55 -1.42
N MET A 181 -7.92 -8.33 -1.93
CA MET A 181 -6.83 -7.43 -2.32
C MET A 181 -6.00 -6.98 -1.11
N SER A 182 -6.65 -6.65 0.01
CA SER A 182 -5.95 -6.22 1.23
C SER A 182 -5.10 -7.34 1.84
N TYR A 183 -5.56 -8.59 1.80
CA TYR A 183 -4.79 -9.76 2.25
C TYR A 183 -3.64 -10.11 1.30
N ALA A 184 -3.83 -9.98 0.00
CA ALA A 184 -2.74 -10.21 -0.96
C ALA A 184 -1.61 -9.19 -0.83
N LEU A 185 -1.89 -8.00 -0.28
CA LEU A 185 -0.93 -6.89 -0.22
C LEU A 185 -0.37 -6.60 1.17
N PHE A 186 -1.19 -6.68 2.22
CA PHE A 186 -0.82 -6.20 3.56
C PHE A 186 -1.09 -7.20 4.69
N LEU A 187 -2.10 -8.08 4.54
CA LEU A 187 -2.55 -8.93 5.65
C LEU A 187 -2.22 -10.41 5.38
N LYS A 188 -1.39 -11.02 6.23
CA LYS A 188 -1.11 -12.46 6.13
C LYS A 188 -2.36 -13.26 6.53
N ARG A 189 -2.85 -14.13 5.64
CA ARG A 189 -3.85 -15.15 6.01
C ARG A 189 -3.22 -16.12 7.00
N LYS A 190 -3.93 -16.50 8.06
CA LYS A 190 -3.57 -17.72 8.79
C LYS A 190 -3.76 -18.90 7.83
N PRO A 191 -2.83 -19.87 7.76
CA PRO A 191 -3.02 -21.05 6.95
C PRO A 191 -4.37 -21.69 7.30
N LYS A 192 -5.21 -21.92 6.29
CA LYS A 192 -6.44 -22.68 6.49
C LYS A 192 -5.99 -24.09 6.88
N PRO A 193 -6.52 -24.71 7.95
CA PRO A 193 -6.22 -26.09 8.25
C PRO A 193 -6.62 -26.91 7.02
N ASP A 194 -5.62 -27.49 6.35
CA ASP A 194 -5.82 -28.23 5.12
C ASP A 194 -6.86 -29.31 5.37
N VAL A 195 -7.84 -29.39 4.48
CA VAL A 195 -8.70 -30.56 4.37
C VAL A 195 -7.79 -31.71 3.97
N GLU A 196 -7.42 -32.48 4.99
CA GLU A 196 -6.81 -33.80 5.01
C GLU A 196 -6.54 -34.39 3.62
N LYS A 197 -5.39 -34.01 3.04
CA LYS A 197 -4.76 -34.84 2.01
C LYS A 197 -4.03 -35.95 2.76
N THR A 198 -4.47 -37.18 2.51
CA THR A 198 -3.88 -38.44 2.99
C THR A 198 -2.35 -38.38 2.98
N PRO A 199 -1.67 -38.63 4.12
CA PRO A 199 -0.22 -38.56 4.17
C PRO A 199 0.39 -39.79 3.51
N GLU A 200 1.21 -39.57 2.48
CA GLU A 200 2.26 -40.53 2.13
C GLU A 200 3.33 -40.54 3.24
N PRO A 201 3.89 -41.71 3.58
CA PRO A 201 4.76 -41.84 4.73
C PRO A 201 6.13 -41.21 4.44
N LYS A 202 6.51 -40.21 5.23
CA LYS A 202 7.88 -39.70 5.27
C LYS A 202 8.61 -40.23 6.50
N THR A 203 9.71 -40.92 6.22
CA THR A 203 10.82 -41.23 7.13
C THR A 203 11.34 -39.93 7.76
N PRO A 204 11.71 -39.90 9.06
CA PRO A 204 12.19 -38.69 9.71
C PRO A 204 13.70 -38.55 9.53
N GLU A 205 14.12 -37.55 8.77
CA GLU A 205 15.45 -36.96 8.89
C GLU A 205 15.26 -35.50 9.31
N GLU A 206 15.73 -35.19 10.52
CA GLU A 206 15.95 -33.83 11.00
C GLU A 206 17.07 -33.21 10.17
N GLU A 207 16.71 -32.53 9.08
CA GLU A 207 17.60 -31.59 8.42
C GLU A 207 17.42 -30.21 9.07
N MET A 208 18.50 -29.73 9.69
CA MET A 208 18.65 -28.31 10.03
C MET A 208 18.36 -27.46 8.80
N PRO A 209 17.67 -26.32 8.91
CA PRO A 209 17.30 -25.53 7.74
C PRO A 209 18.56 -25.10 6.99
N GLU A 210 18.62 -25.50 5.73
CA GLU A 210 19.54 -25.00 4.72
C GLU A 210 19.63 -23.48 4.82
N VAL A 211 20.84 -22.97 4.64
CA VAL A 211 21.12 -21.53 4.51
C VAL A 211 20.23 -21.00 3.41
N GLU A 212 19.12 -20.34 3.75
CA GLU A 212 18.20 -19.74 2.77
C GLU A 212 19.03 -18.82 1.88
N GLU A 213 19.31 -19.23 0.64
CA GLU A 213 20.02 -18.41 -0.33
C GLU A 213 19.23 -17.11 -0.55
N MET A 214 19.96 -16.01 -0.79
CA MET A 214 19.26 -14.75 -1.06
C MET A 214 18.45 -14.93 -2.34
N PRO A 215 17.14 -14.63 -2.35
CA PRO A 215 16.37 -14.70 -3.59
C PRO A 215 17.03 -13.81 -4.64
N GLU A 216 17.20 -14.33 -5.85
CA GLU A 216 17.68 -13.54 -6.98
C GLU A 216 16.69 -12.40 -7.24
N VAL A 217 17.19 -11.17 -7.24
CA VAL A 217 16.41 -9.94 -7.44
C VAL A 217 16.96 -9.18 -8.64
N ASP A 218 16.08 -8.86 -9.58
CA ASP A 218 16.47 -8.26 -10.87
C ASP A 218 16.89 -6.78 -10.74
N ASP A 219 16.35 -6.06 -9.75
CA ASP A 219 16.62 -4.65 -9.53
C ASP A 219 16.54 -4.22 -8.06
N LEU A 220 17.04 -3.03 -7.77
CA LEU A 220 17.06 -2.46 -6.41
C LEU A 220 15.65 -2.32 -5.83
N LYS A 221 14.65 -2.07 -6.67
CA LYS A 221 13.25 -1.89 -6.22
C LYS A 221 12.69 -3.22 -5.70
N ALA A 222 12.98 -4.34 -6.39
CA ALA A 222 12.61 -5.67 -5.94
C ALA A 222 13.30 -6.03 -4.60
N LEU A 223 14.59 -5.69 -4.45
CA LEU A 223 15.30 -5.87 -3.19
C LEU A 223 14.65 -5.06 -2.04
N MET A 224 14.32 -3.80 -2.28
CA MET A 224 13.66 -2.95 -1.26
C MET A 224 12.31 -3.53 -0.84
N MET A 225 11.53 -4.10 -1.76
CA MET A 225 10.25 -4.76 -1.41
C MET A 225 10.44 -5.95 -0.47
N LEU A 226 11.51 -6.73 -0.62
CA LEU A 226 11.82 -7.82 0.32
C LEU A 226 12.18 -7.29 1.71
N MET A 227 12.86 -6.15 1.78
CA MET A 227 13.24 -5.52 3.05
C MET A 227 12.02 -4.97 3.81
N ILE A 228 10.97 -4.51 3.13
CA ILE A 228 9.79 -3.90 3.77
C ILE A 228 9.09 -4.88 4.74
N ASP A 229 8.91 -6.13 4.33
CA ASP A 229 8.23 -7.13 5.16
C ASP A 229 9.00 -7.40 6.47
N ASP A 230 10.32 -7.53 6.38
CA ASP A 230 11.16 -7.74 7.56
C ASP A 230 11.27 -6.50 8.43
N TYR A 231 11.29 -5.31 7.82
CA TYR A 231 11.22 -4.04 8.54
C TYR A 231 9.99 -3.97 9.45
N PHE A 232 8.79 -4.28 8.93
CA PHE A 232 7.57 -4.24 9.74
C PHE A 232 7.57 -5.28 10.85
N VAL A 233 8.16 -6.45 10.65
CA VAL A 233 8.31 -7.45 11.72
C VAL A 233 9.15 -6.90 12.88
N VAL A 234 10.22 -6.15 12.58
CA VAL A 234 11.03 -5.51 13.62
C VAL A 234 10.25 -4.39 14.31
N VAL A 235 9.52 -3.55 13.56
CA VAL A 235 8.68 -2.48 14.13
C VAL A 235 7.62 -3.04 15.08
N ASP A 236 6.89 -4.07 14.64
CA ASP A 236 5.86 -4.75 15.45
C ASP A 236 6.44 -5.29 16.77
N TYR A 237 7.70 -5.75 16.76
CA TYR A 237 8.36 -6.18 17.98
C TYR A 237 8.64 -5.01 18.93
N PHE A 238 9.07 -3.85 18.42
CA PHE A 238 9.31 -2.66 19.24
C PHE A 238 8.02 -2.09 19.85
N ASP A 239 6.92 -2.17 19.12
CA ASP A 239 5.62 -1.62 19.53
C ASP A 239 4.85 -2.58 20.45
N ASP A 240 4.72 -3.85 20.02
CA ASP A 240 3.78 -4.80 20.63
C ASP A 240 4.48 -5.97 21.35
N LYS A 241 5.82 -6.09 21.25
CA LYS A 241 6.64 -7.14 21.90
C LYS A 241 6.21 -8.58 21.58
N VAL A 242 5.68 -8.80 20.38
CA VAL A 242 4.94 -10.03 20.01
C VAL A 242 5.83 -11.27 19.93
N ASP A 243 7.04 -11.15 19.36
CA ASP A 243 7.95 -12.30 19.18
C ASP A 243 9.41 -11.84 18.94
N LYS A 244 10.28 -12.06 19.93
CA LYS A 244 11.71 -11.68 19.84
C LYS A 244 12.44 -12.51 18.77
N THR A 245 12.21 -13.81 18.72
CA THR A 245 12.94 -14.72 17.82
C THR A 245 12.67 -14.33 16.37
N ARG A 246 11.40 -14.12 16.03
CA ARG A 246 11.00 -13.69 14.69
C ARG A 246 11.57 -12.32 14.31
N ALA A 247 11.64 -11.38 15.27
CA ALA A 247 12.24 -10.07 15.04
C ALA A 247 13.74 -10.14 14.80
N VAL A 248 14.45 -11.01 15.52
CA VAL A 248 15.89 -11.26 15.32
C VAL A 248 16.16 -11.86 13.95
N GLU A 249 15.38 -12.85 13.51
CA GLU A 249 15.50 -13.42 12.17
C GLU A 249 15.26 -12.38 11.07
N ALA A 250 14.23 -11.55 11.23
CA ALA A 250 13.94 -10.45 10.32
C ALA A 250 15.09 -9.43 10.28
N ALA A 251 15.64 -9.03 11.42
CA ALA A 251 16.79 -8.14 11.49
C ALA A 251 18.04 -8.72 10.79
N LYS A 252 18.27 -10.04 10.94
CA LYS A 252 19.36 -10.73 10.23
C LYS A 252 19.15 -10.75 8.72
N ARG A 253 17.92 -10.98 8.24
CA ARG A 253 17.59 -10.91 6.81
C ARG A 253 17.74 -9.49 6.26
N LEU A 254 17.30 -8.46 6.99
CA LEU A 254 17.55 -7.05 6.62
C LEU A 254 19.03 -6.76 6.46
N ALA A 255 19.86 -7.18 7.41
CA ALA A 255 21.31 -7.02 7.33
C ALA A 255 21.91 -7.75 6.11
N LYS A 256 21.37 -8.92 5.77
CA LYS A 256 21.76 -9.67 4.57
C LYS A 256 21.35 -8.94 3.28
N TYR A 257 20.13 -8.44 3.19
CA TYR A 257 19.64 -7.67 2.04
C TYR A 257 20.38 -6.35 1.87
N ALA A 258 20.72 -5.66 2.97
CA ALA A 258 21.48 -4.42 2.94
C ALA A 258 22.85 -4.57 2.25
N LYS A 259 23.50 -5.73 2.40
CA LYS A 259 24.74 -6.06 1.66
C LYS A 259 24.51 -6.24 0.16
N GLY A 260 23.31 -6.64 -0.26
CA GLY A 260 22.96 -6.77 -1.67
C GLY A 260 22.78 -5.43 -2.38
N ILE A 261 22.53 -4.34 -1.64
CA ILE A 261 22.30 -3.00 -2.23
C ILE A 261 23.54 -2.54 -3.02
N SER A 262 24.75 -2.87 -2.59
CA SER A 262 25.99 -2.50 -3.28
C SER A 262 26.16 -3.17 -4.66
N ASN A 263 25.37 -4.21 -4.96
CA ASN A 263 25.42 -4.88 -6.26
C ASN A 263 24.65 -4.13 -7.35
N PHE A 264 23.88 -3.10 -6.99
CA PHE A 264 23.09 -2.31 -7.94
C PHE A 264 23.84 -1.01 -8.29
N GLU A 265 23.69 -0.57 -9.54
CA GLU A 265 24.27 0.70 -9.96
C GLU A 265 23.72 1.86 -9.11
N PRO A 266 24.57 2.79 -8.64
CA PRO A 266 24.12 3.97 -7.95
C PRO A 266 23.13 4.76 -8.82
N PRO A 267 22.08 5.37 -8.24
CA PRO A 267 21.24 6.30 -8.99
C PRO A 267 22.10 7.44 -9.57
N LYS A 268 21.69 7.96 -10.73
CA LYS A 268 22.36 8.81 -11.76
C LYS A 268 23.43 9.87 -11.38
N ASN A 269 23.76 10.11 -10.11
CA ASN A 269 24.82 11.04 -9.66
C ASN A 269 26.20 10.34 -9.61
N ALA A 270 26.78 10.08 -10.79
CA ALA A 270 28.03 9.33 -10.97
C ALA A 270 29.28 9.96 -10.33
N ASP A 271 29.20 11.20 -9.82
CA ASP A 271 30.28 11.93 -9.15
C ASP A 271 30.29 11.79 -7.62
N GLN A 272 29.30 11.13 -7.01
CA GLN A 272 29.17 10.95 -5.56
C GLN A 272 29.28 9.49 -5.08
N THR A 273 29.96 8.65 -5.85
CA THR A 273 30.08 7.21 -5.57
C THR A 273 30.72 6.91 -4.22
N GLU A 274 31.72 7.69 -3.77
CA GLU A 274 32.38 7.50 -2.48
C GLU A 274 31.44 7.76 -1.28
N GLU A 275 30.62 8.81 -1.34
CA GLU A 275 29.65 9.13 -0.28
C GLU A 275 28.50 8.11 -0.26
N TYR A 276 28.05 7.66 -1.43
CA TYR A 276 27.04 6.61 -1.56
C TYR A 276 27.53 5.29 -0.96
N VAL A 277 28.73 4.83 -1.33
CA VAL A 277 29.36 3.63 -0.79
C VAL A 277 29.52 3.75 0.72
N TYR A 278 29.99 4.89 1.22
CA TYR A 278 30.10 5.14 2.66
C TYR A 278 28.76 4.99 3.39
N LEU A 279 27.68 5.56 2.86
CA LEU A 279 26.35 5.47 3.48
C LEU A 279 25.79 4.04 3.42
N GLN A 280 25.99 3.33 2.31
CA GLN A 280 25.61 1.92 2.17
C GLN A 280 26.34 1.02 3.16
N ASP A 281 27.67 1.16 3.25
CA ASP A 281 28.50 0.38 4.17
C ASP A 281 28.08 0.65 5.61
N LYS A 282 27.92 1.92 5.97
CA LYS A 282 27.48 2.31 7.32
C LYS A 282 26.08 1.79 7.65
N PHE A 283 25.14 1.82 6.70
CA PHE A 283 23.80 1.26 6.86
C PHE A 283 23.85 -0.25 7.10
N SER A 284 24.57 -0.98 6.26
CA SER A 284 24.75 -2.42 6.36
C SER A 284 25.42 -2.83 7.68
N GLU A 285 26.51 -2.17 8.07
CA GLU A 285 27.18 -2.40 9.35
C GLU A 285 26.27 -2.13 10.55
N THR A 286 25.48 -1.07 10.50
CA THR A 286 24.58 -0.70 11.60
C THR A 286 23.47 -1.74 11.75
N LEU A 287 22.93 -2.27 10.63
CA LEU A 287 21.95 -3.36 10.65
C LEU A 287 22.53 -4.66 11.23
N VAL A 288 23.78 -5.01 10.93
CA VAL A 288 24.45 -6.18 11.52
C VAL A 288 24.56 -6.02 13.04
N LYS A 289 25.09 -4.87 13.50
CA LYS A 289 25.22 -4.57 14.95
C LYS A 289 23.86 -4.58 15.64
N PHE A 290 22.85 -4.04 14.99
CA PHE A 290 21.47 -4.06 15.46
C PHE A 290 20.93 -5.48 15.62
N ALA A 291 21.08 -6.34 14.61
CA ALA A 291 20.61 -7.72 14.68
C ALA A 291 21.29 -8.50 15.82
N GLU A 292 22.61 -8.33 15.99
CA GLU A 292 23.38 -8.96 17.06
C GLU A 292 22.95 -8.48 18.46
N ALA A 293 22.78 -7.16 18.63
CA ALA A 293 22.35 -6.57 19.89
C ALA A 293 20.90 -6.99 20.22
N LEU A 294 20.01 -6.99 19.23
CA LEU A 294 18.63 -7.45 19.37
C LEU A 294 18.57 -8.92 19.78
N GLU A 295 19.42 -9.78 19.21
CA GLU A 295 19.53 -11.19 19.60
C GLU A 295 19.99 -11.33 21.05
N ARG A 296 21.05 -10.63 21.43
CA ARG A 296 21.64 -10.70 22.77
C ARG A 296 20.69 -10.16 23.85
N GLU A 297 20.11 -9.00 23.62
CA GLU A 297 19.47 -8.21 24.70
C GLU A 297 17.95 -8.06 24.52
N GLY A 298 17.41 -8.33 23.33
CA GLY A 298 16.05 -7.91 22.99
C GLY A 298 15.96 -6.39 22.92
N ILE A 299 14.83 -5.81 23.32
CA ILE A 299 14.65 -4.35 23.32
C ILE A 299 15.43 -3.73 24.50
N SER A 300 16.52 -3.03 24.19
CA SER A 300 17.33 -2.26 25.13
C SER A 300 17.48 -0.80 24.68
N GLU A 301 18.14 0.03 25.50
CA GLU A 301 18.49 1.41 25.10
C GLU A 301 19.46 1.40 23.91
N GLU A 302 20.39 0.44 23.87
CA GLU A 302 21.34 0.28 22.78
C GLU A 302 20.64 -0.11 21.48
N THR A 303 19.72 -1.08 21.50
CA THR A 303 19.01 -1.48 20.27
C THR A 303 18.08 -0.38 19.76
N ARG A 304 17.49 0.43 20.65
CA ARG A 304 16.71 1.63 20.26
C ARG A 304 17.60 2.66 19.56
N LYS A 305 18.75 2.97 20.15
CA LYS A 305 19.71 3.91 19.57
C LYS A 305 20.22 3.45 18.20
N GLN A 306 20.50 2.16 18.05
CA GLN A 306 20.91 1.58 16.76
C GLN A 306 19.78 1.62 15.73
N TRP A 307 18.54 1.35 16.15
CA TRP A 307 17.37 1.50 15.29
C TRP A 307 17.16 2.94 14.81
N ASP A 308 17.26 3.92 15.71
CA ASP A 308 17.17 5.34 15.38
C ASP A 308 18.27 5.75 14.38
N ALA A 309 19.49 5.23 14.56
CA ALA A 309 20.60 5.47 13.64
C ALA A 309 20.35 4.85 12.25
N ILE A 310 19.72 3.68 12.17
CA ILE A 310 19.31 3.07 10.89
C ILE A 310 18.30 3.97 10.18
N VAL A 311 17.26 4.44 10.90
CA VAL A 311 16.26 5.35 10.34
C VAL A 311 16.90 6.65 9.85
N GLU A 312 17.84 7.21 10.61
CA GLU A 312 18.59 8.41 10.19
C GLU A 312 19.38 8.16 8.91
N LEU A 313 20.10 7.04 8.79
CA LEU A 313 20.88 6.69 7.61
C LEU A 313 19.99 6.51 6.36
N VAL A 314 18.82 5.87 6.52
CA VAL A 314 17.85 5.74 5.43
C VAL A 314 17.37 7.12 4.98
N ASN A 315 17.02 8.01 5.91
CA ASN A 315 16.59 9.38 5.57
C ASN A 315 17.71 10.19 4.90
N GLN A 316 18.96 10.06 5.35
CA GLN A 316 20.10 10.72 4.73
C GLN A 316 20.35 10.23 3.31
N ALA A 317 20.38 8.90 3.11
CA ALA A 317 20.54 8.30 1.79
C ALA A 317 19.37 8.71 0.87
N HIS A 318 18.17 8.72 1.43
CA HIS A 318 16.98 9.11 0.73
C HIS A 318 17.09 10.57 0.22
N LEU A 319 17.29 11.56 1.09
CA LEU A 319 17.39 12.98 0.73
C LEU A 319 18.50 13.28 -0.28
N ARG A 320 19.55 12.46 -0.32
CA ARG A 320 20.73 12.66 -1.16
C ARG A 320 20.63 12.02 -2.55
N PHE A 321 20.08 10.82 -2.63
CA PHE A 321 20.18 9.99 -3.83
C PHE A 321 18.87 9.81 -4.58
N SER A 322 17.79 10.42 -4.10
CA SER A 322 16.54 10.46 -4.84
C SER A 322 16.37 11.79 -5.57
N GLU A 323 16.22 11.78 -6.89
CA GLU A 323 15.85 12.97 -7.69
C GLU A 323 14.48 13.56 -7.28
N ALA A 324 13.65 12.75 -6.63
CA ALA A 324 12.39 13.12 -5.99
C ALA A 324 12.32 12.40 -4.63
N GLU A 325 11.78 13.04 -3.60
CA GLU A 325 11.60 12.44 -2.27
C GLU A 325 10.97 11.01 -2.41
N ILE A 326 11.73 9.90 -2.41
CA ILE A 326 11.33 8.53 -1.97
C ILE A 326 10.74 8.67 -0.56
N ASP A 327 9.55 9.22 -0.53
CA ASP A 327 8.69 9.12 0.61
C ASP A 327 8.50 7.61 0.84
N LEU A 328 9.09 7.06 1.91
CA LEU A 328 8.96 5.64 2.28
C LEU A 328 7.49 5.27 2.52
N ASP A 329 6.66 6.30 2.67
CA ASP A 329 5.22 6.25 2.65
C ASP A 329 4.62 6.04 1.23
N THR A 330 5.40 5.96 0.16
CA THR A 330 4.88 5.71 -1.21
C THR A 330 5.15 4.29 -1.73
N TYR A 331 5.93 3.50 -0.99
CA TYR A 331 6.36 2.14 -1.35
C TYR A 331 5.77 1.11 -0.38
#